data_AF-A0A069I3C9-F1
#
_entry.id   AF-A0A069I3C9-F1
#
_cell.length_a   1.000
_cell.length_b   1.000
_cell.length_c   1.000
_cell.angle_alpha   90.00
_cell.angle_beta   90.00
_cell.angle_gamma   90.00
#
_symmetry.space_group_name_H-M   'P 1'
#
loop_
_entity.id
_entity.type
_entity.pdbx_description
1 polymer ?
#
loop_
_entity_poly.entity_id
_entity_poly.type
_entity_poly.pdbx_seq_one_letter_code
_entity_poly.pdbx_strand_id
1 'polypeptide(L)'
;MPNPTRAFLLGPLLKGVSRSFYLTLRVLPAGMRDPVGLAYLLARAADTIADTSLIPPRQRLDLLLSLRDQVNGGADDGTFLRRMAVEVAGQQTQSDEKVLLESLGPALSILSQLSESDREAVREIVTTLTTGMEFDLRTFPDECSGQIVALREPEELDRYTYLVAGCVGEFWTKMTYAHMPGTLKGSPETMLHRGVRFGKALQLTNVLRDCGKDLRIGRCYLPATMLDRFGLTPQDLLLPANALRAQPLLFELIRETLDHFREAVEYTLAIPACSIRLRLACLWPVLIGLETLLLLVNNDDWLDPAKVSKVRRNKVYQIVVASVPLVVSDKLLRSWVDGLTGKIEARLGS
;
A
#
# COMPACT_ATOMS: atom_id res chain seq x y z
N MET A 1 32.69 -10.97 0.87
CA MET A 1 32.47 -10.28 -0.41
C MET A 1 30.97 -10.02 -0.56
N PRO A 2 30.52 -8.86 -1.03
CA PRO A 2 29.09 -8.66 -1.30
C PRO A 2 28.64 -9.71 -2.32
N ASN A 3 27.63 -10.51 -1.96
CA ASN A 3 27.05 -11.50 -2.86
C ASN A 3 26.49 -10.74 -4.09
N PRO A 4 27.01 -10.96 -5.31
CA PRO A 4 26.63 -10.20 -6.50
C PRO A 4 25.12 -10.30 -6.77
N THR A 5 24.52 -11.43 -6.44
CA THR A 5 23.08 -11.65 -6.53
C THR A 5 22.33 -10.76 -5.54
N ARG A 6 22.80 -10.66 -4.28
CA ARG A 6 22.21 -9.77 -3.27
C ARG A 6 22.28 -8.30 -3.69
N ALA A 7 23.42 -7.86 -4.22
CA ALA A 7 23.60 -6.49 -4.70
C ALA A 7 22.71 -6.16 -5.90
N PHE A 8 22.48 -7.13 -6.79
CA PHE A 8 21.57 -6.98 -7.93
C PHE A 8 20.11 -6.87 -7.47
N LEU A 9 19.65 -7.78 -6.60
CA LEU A 9 18.26 -7.82 -6.14
C LEU A 9 17.86 -6.55 -5.39
N LEU A 10 18.64 -6.17 -4.37
CA LEU A 10 18.33 -5.04 -3.50
C LEU A 10 18.74 -3.68 -4.11
N GLY A 11 19.33 -3.69 -5.30
CA GLY A 11 19.79 -2.51 -6.01
C GLY A 11 19.06 -2.31 -7.34
N PRO A 12 19.67 -2.69 -8.48
CA PRO A 12 19.09 -2.57 -9.82
C PRO A 12 17.66 -3.10 -9.95
N LEU A 13 17.38 -4.33 -9.49
CA LEU A 13 16.05 -4.94 -9.66
C LEU A 13 15.00 -4.16 -8.87
N LEU A 14 15.26 -3.87 -7.59
CA LEU A 14 14.35 -3.10 -6.75
C LEU A 14 14.06 -1.72 -7.34
N LYS A 15 15.08 -1.05 -7.88
CA LYS A 15 14.90 0.23 -8.60
C LYS A 15 14.04 0.08 -9.86
N GLY A 16 14.15 -1.05 -10.57
CA GLY A 16 13.35 -1.38 -11.74
C GLY A 16 11.86 -1.49 -11.40
N VAL A 17 11.52 -2.31 -10.41
CA VAL A 17 10.13 -2.51 -9.98
C VAL A 17 9.55 -1.33 -9.19
N SER A 18 10.38 -0.51 -8.53
CA SER A 18 9.91 0.67 -7.81
C SER A 18 10.98 1.75 -7.56
N ARG A 19 10.95 2.78 -8.41
CA ARG A 19 11.86 3.94 -8.29
C ARG A 19 11.64 4.74 -7.00
N SER A 20 10.38 4.95 -6.62
CA SER A 20 10.01 5.76 -5.45
C SER A 20 10.44 5.07 -4.15
N PHE A 21 10.15 3.76 -4.01
CA PHE A 21 10.54 3.00 -2.83
C PHE A 21 12.07 2.84 -2.73
N TYR A 22 12.75 2.62 -3.87
CA TYR A 22 14.21 2.56 -3.91
C TYR A 22 14.88 3.83 -3.38
N LEU A 23 14.32 5.02 -3.67
CA LEU A 23 14.84 6.27 -3.11
C LEU A 23 14.72 6.30 -1.59
N THR A 24 13.62 5.81 -1.02
CA THR A 24 13.43 5.68 0.44
C THR A 24 14.45 4.71 1.05
N LEU A 25 14.68 3.55 0.45
CA LEU A 25 15.68 2.58 0.96
C LEU A 25 17.09 3.17 1.06
N ARG A 26 17.49 4.01 0.09
CA ARG A 26 18.83 4.63 0.09
C ARG A 26 19.09 5.53 1.29
N VAL A 27 18.05 5.91 2.02
CA VAL A 27 18.16 6.80 3.18
C VAL A 27 18.24 6.05 4.50
N LEU A 28 17.91 4.76 4.50
CA LEU A 28 17.94 3.92 5.70
C LEU A 28 19.37 3.56 6.11
N PRO A 29 19.60 3.22 7.40
CA PRO A 29 20.86 2.62 7.84
C PRO A 29 21.12 1.29 7.11
N ALA A 30 22.39 0.92 6.97
CA ALA A 30 22.79 -0.28 6.25
C ALA A 30 22.09 -1.56 6.75
N GLY A 31 21.94 -1.73 8.07
CA GLY A 31 21.30 -2.92 8.66
C GLY A 31 19.82 -3.08 8.33
N MET A 32 19.10 -1.97 8.07
CA MET A 32 17.67 -1.99 7.77
C MET A 32 17.37 -2.17 6.28
N ARG A 33 18.33 -1.90 5.39
CA ARG A 33 18.11 -1.91 3.92
C ARG A 33 17.79 -3.30 3.40
N ASP A 34 18.54 -4.31 3.83
CA ASP A 34 18.37 -5.69 3.38
C ASP A 34 16.99 -6.25 3.76
N PRO A 35 16.58 -6.27 5.04
CA PRO A 35 15.27 -6.81 5.42
C PRO A 35 14.09 -6.03 4.81
N VAL A 36 14.14 -4.69 4.81
CA VAL A 36 13.06 -3.87 4.25
C VAL A 36 13.00 -4.01 2.72
N GLY A 37 14.16 -4.05 2.06
CA GLY A 37 14.22 -4.25 0.62
C GLY A 37 13.73 -5.64 0.21
N LEU A 38 14.09 -6.68 0.96
CA LEU A 38 13.63 -8.04 0.70
C LEU A 38 12.12 -8.20 0.95
N ALA A 39 11.60 -7.69 2.07
CA ALA A 39 10.16 -7.67 2.33
C ALA A 39 9.40 -7.01 1.19
N TYR A 40 9.90 -5.89 0.67
CA TYR A 40 9.28 -5.21 -0.47
C TYR A 40 9.30 -6.05 -1.75
N LEU A 41 10.43 -6.69 -2.08
CA LEU A 41 10.51 -7.53 -3.28
C LEU A 41 9.57 -8.74 -3.19
N LEU A 42 9.51 -9.40 -2.04
CA LEU A 42 8.60 -10.54 -1.83
C LEU A 42 7.13 -10.10 -1.87
N ALA A 43 6.80 -8.98 -1.23
CA ALA A 43 5.46 -8.40 -1.30
C ALA A 43 5.08 -7.98 -2.73
N ARG A 44 6.01 -7.37 -3.48
CA ARG A 44 5.77 -6.99 -4.88
C ARG A 44 5.62 -8.19 -5.80
N ALA A 45 6.36 -9.27 -5.55
CA ALA A 45 6.19 -10.52 -6.29
C ALA A 45 4.81 -11.14 -6.01
N ALA A 46 4.38 -11.16 -4.74
CA ALA A 46 3.05 -11.62 -4.34
C ALA A 46 1.93 -10.78 -5.01
N ASP A 47 2.10 -9.46 -5.04
CA ASP A 47 1.20 -8.51 -5.71
C ASP A 47 1.10 -8.78 -7.21
N THR A 48 2.23 -8.96 -7.89
CA THR A 48 2.26 -9.34 -9.32
C THR A 48 1.56 -10.68 -9.59
N ILE A 49 1.64 -11.65 -8.65
CA ILE A 49 0.93 -12.94 -8.77
C ILE A 49 -0.58 -12.77 -8.56
N ALA A 50 -1.00 -11.94 -7.61
CA ALA A 50 -2.41 -11.71 -7.31
C ALA A 50 -3.13 -10.90 -8.41
N ASP A 51 -2.45 -9.91 -8.99
CA ASP A 51 -3.04 -8.94 -9.93
C ASP A 51 -2.95 -9.34 -11.42
N THR A 52 -2.18 -10.38 -11.77
CA THR A 52 -1.98 -10.73 -13.19
C THR A 52 -3.25 -11.28 -13.83
N SER A 53 -3.76 -10.60 -14.87
CA SER A 53 -4.91 -11.10 -15.65
C SER A 53 -4.58 -12.27 -16.58
N LEU A 54 -3.32 -12.71 -16.63
CA LEU A 54 -2.84 -13.75 -17.57
C LEU A 54 -3.24 -15.16 -17.13
N ILE A 55 -3.42 -15.38 -15.83
CA ILE A 55 -3.79 -16.68 -15.25
C ILE A 55 -5.12 -16.59 -14.49
N PRO A 56 -5.91 -17.68 -14.39
CA PRO A 56 -7.17 -17.70 -13.65
C PRO A 56 -7.00 -17.43 -12.14
N PRO A 57 -7.97 -16.80 -11.46
CA PRO A 57 -7.88 -16.47 -10.03
C PRO A 57 -7.55 -17.65 -9.11
N ARG A 58 -8.05 -18.85 -9.40
CA ARG A 58 -7.70 -20.07 -8.63
C ARG A 58 -6.21 -20.38 -8.71
N GLN A 59 -5.60 -20.27 -9.89
CA GLN A 59 -4.17 -20.51 -10.06
C GLN A 59 -3.35 -19.40 -9.37
N ARG A 60 -3.79 -18.14 -9.45
CA ARG A 60 -3.17 -17.02 -8.71
C ARG A 60 -3.12 -17.32 -7.21
N LEU A 61 -4.24 -17.77 -6.66
CA LEU A 61 -4.36 -18.13 -5.24
C LEU A 61 -3.42 -19.28 -4.88
N ASP A 62 -3.39 -20.36 -5.65
CA ASP A 62 -2.49 -21.50 -5.37
C ASP A 62 -1.02 -21.06 -5.38
N LEU A 63 -0.62 -20.20 -6.32
CA LEU A 63 0.75 -19.68 -6.43
C LEU A 63 1.09 -18.74 -5.28
N LEU A 64 0.16 -17.86 -4.90
CA LEU A 64 0.30 -16.96 -3.76
C LEU A 64 0.48 -17.73 -2.44
N LEU A 65 -0.34 -18.75 -2.22
CA LEU A 65 -0.25 -19.63 -1.06
C LEU A 65 1.07 -20.40 -1.04
N SER A 66 1.51 -20.89 -2.20
CA SER A 66 2.81 -21.56 -2.33
C SER A 66 3.97 -20.61 -2.00
N LEU A 67 3.94 -19.36 -2.49
CA LEU A 67 4.95 -18.36 -2.14
C LEU A 67 4.97 -18.08 -0.63
N ARG A 68 3.80 -17.94 -0.01
CA ARG A 68 3.66 -17.72 1.44
C ARG A 68 4.26 -18.87 2.24
N ASP A 69 4.02 -20.11 1.83
CA ASP A 69 4.60 -21.30 2.46
C ASP A 69 6.13 -21.31 2.36
N GLN A 70 6.66 -21.02 1.17
CA GLN A 70 8.11 -20.93 0.92
C GLN A 70 8.80 -19.86 1.77
N VAL A 71 8.20 -18.67 1.89
CA VAL A 71 8.70 -17.60 2.76
C VAL A 71 8.78 -18.05 4.22
N ASN A 72 7.81 -18.85 4.66
CA ASN A 72 7.74 -19.40 6.02
C ASN A 72 8.61 -20.64 6.24
N GLY A 73 9.35 -21.10 5.22
CA GLY A 73 10.28 -22.22 5.31
C GLY A 73 9.65 -23.58 5.01
N GLY A 74 8.54 -23.61 4.29
CA GLY A 74 7.99 -24.83 3.70
C GLY A 74 9.01 -25.55 2.81
N ALA A 75 8.90 -26.88 2.71
CA ALA A 75 9.81 -27.67 1.89
C ALA A 75 9.61 -27.34 0.41
N ASP A 76 10.67 -26.89 -0.27
CA ASP A 76 10.70 -26.77 -1.73
C ASP A 76 11.33 -28.03 -2.33
N ASP A 77 10.55 -28.76 -3.14
CA ASP A 77 11.07 -29.79 -4.03
C ASP A 77 11.50 -29.21 -5.39
N GLY A 78 11.47 -27.87 -5.54
CA GLY A 78 11.73 -27.13 -6.77
C GLY A 78 10.51 -26.98 -7.67
N THR A 79 9.36 -27.55 -7.30
CA THR A 79 8.12 -27.49 -8.08
C THR A 79 7.56 -26.07 -8.11
N PHE A 80 7.62 -25.33 -7.00
CA PHE A 80 7.09 -23.96 -6.92
C PHE A 80 7.81 -23.03 -7.90
N LEU A 81 9.14 -22.97 -7.85
CA LEU A 81 9.94 -22.09 -8.71
C LEU A 81 9.75 -22.44 -10.20
N ARG A 82 9.64 -23.74 -10.51
CA ARG A 82 9.36 -24.20 -11.88
C ARG A 82 7.98 -23.77 -12.36
N ARG A 83 6.95 -23.94 -11.53
CA ARG A 83 5.59 -23.46 -11.83
C ARG A 83 5.55 -21.95 -12.03
N MET A 84 6.22 -21.18 -11.18
CA MET A 84 6.26 -19.71 -11.32
C MET A 84 6.93 -19.25 -12.62
N ALA A 85 8.05 -19.88 -12.99
CA ALA A 85 8.74 -19.59 -14.24
C ALA A 85 7.87 -19.89 -15.47
N VAL A 86 7.13 -21.00 -15.46
CA VAL A 86 6.32 -21.45 -16.60
C VAL A 86 4.96 -20.77 -16.66
N GLU A 87 4.23 -20.71 -15.55
CA GLU A 87 2.83 -20.26 -15.47
C GLU A 87 2.71 -18.73 -15.50
N VAL A 88 3.66 -18.00 -14.92
CA VAL A 88 3.55 -16.53 -14.78
C VAL A 88 4.68 -15.80 -15.51
N ALA A 89 5.94 -16.10 -15.24
CA ALA A 89 7.06 -15.37 -15.86
C ALA A 89 7.15 -15.61 -17.38
N GLY A 90 6.80 -16.81 -17.84
CA GLY A 90 6.74 -17.17 -19.27
C GLY A 90 5.68 -16.41 -20.07
N GLN A 91 4.60 -15.97 -19.40
CA GLN A 91 3.49 -15.25 -20.04
C GLN A 91 3.66 -13.72 -19.97
N GLN A 92 4.56 -13.22 -19.13
CA GLN A 92 4.89 -11.80 -19.06
C GLN A 92 5.81 -11.38 -20.22
N THR A 93 5.56 -10.18 -20.76
CA THR A 93 6.51 -9.48 -21.61
C THR A 93 7.79 -9.17 -20.82
N GLN A 94 8.92 -8.99 -21.51
CA GLN A 94 10.22 -8.77 -20.87
C GLN A 94 10.22 -7.49 -20.02
N SER A 95 9.88 -7.64 -18.74
CA SER A 95 9.64 -6.59 -17.76
C SER A 95 10.48 -6.82 -16.50
N ASP A 96 10.70 -5.78 -15.68
CA ASP A 96 11.37 -5.92 -14.39
C ASP A 96 10.58 -6.84 -13.42
N GLU A 97 9.27 -6.95 -13.59
CA GLU A 97 8.41 -7.85 -12.81
C GLU A 97 8.62 -9.31 -13.18
N LYS A 98 8.84 -9.62 -14.46
CA LYS A 98 9.25 -10.95 -14.89
C LYS A 98 10.58 -11.35 -14.25
N VAL A 99 11.58 -10.46 -14.30
CA VAL A 99 12.90 -10.69 -13.69
C VAL A 99 12.77 -10.88 -12.18
N LEU A 100 11.85 -10.16 -11.52
CA LEU A 100 11.53 -10.34 -10.11
C LEU A 100 11.02 -11.76 -9.81
N LEU A 101 10.05 -12.26 -10.59
CA LEU A 101 9.50 -13.60 -10.40
C LEU A 101 10.56 -14.69 -10.64
N GLU A 102 11.41 -14.52 -11.66
CA GLU A 102 12.53 -15.43 -11.93
C GLU A 102 13.60 -15.39 -10.81
N SER A 103 13.63 -14.31 -10.03
CA SER A 103 14.58 -14.08 -8.95
C SER A 103 14.10 -14.52 -7.56
N LEU A 104 12.94 -15.20 -7.45
CA LEU A 104 12.38 -15.62 -6.16
C LEU A 104 13.28 -16.59 -5.39
N GLY A 105 13.90 -17.57 -6.06
CA GLY A 105 14.82 -18.51 -5.40
C GLY A 105 15.99 -17.80 -4.71
N PRO A 106 16.74 -16.93 -5.42
CA PRO A 106 17.75 -16.09 -4.79
C PRO A 106 17.23 -15.16 -3.68
N ALA A 107 16.02 -14.60 -3.80
CA ALA A 107 15.42 -13.78 -2.75
C ALA A 107 15.16 -14.60 -1.47
N LEU A 108 14.62 -15.82 -1.59
CA LEU A 108 14.42 -16.75 -0.47
C LEU A 108 15.75 -17.18 0.17
N SER A 109 16.81 -17.34 -0.63
CA SER A 109 18.16 -17.60 -0.11
C SER A 109 18.71 -16.42 0.70
N ILE A 110 18.39 -15.17 0.34
CA ILE A 110 18.77 -14.01 1.16
C ILE A 110 17.96 -13.97 2.46
N LEU A 111 16.68 -14.36 2.43
CA LEU A 111 15.83 -14.41 3.63
C LEU A 111 16.43 -15.32 4.71
N SER A 112 16.96 -16.49 4.32
CA SER A 112 17.58 -17.42 5.27
C SER A 112 18.90 -16.92 5.87
N GLN A 113 19.53 -15.92 5.24
CA GLN A 113 20.79 -15.30 5.68
C GLN A 113 20.59 -14.07 6.57
N LEU A 114 19.35 -13.61 6.77
CA LEU A 114 19.06 -12.51 7.69
C LEU A 114 19.23 -12.96 9.15
N SER A 115 19.33 -11.99 10.07
CA SER A 115 19.23 -12.25 11.50
C SER A 115 17.88 -12.90 11.82
N GLU A 116 17.79 -13.67 12.91
CA GLU A 116 16.55 -14.35 13.28
C GLU A 116 15.38 -13.36 13.44
N SER A 117 15.60 -12.26 14.16
CA SER A 117 14.60 -11.20 14.35
C SER A 117 14.16 -10.54 13.04
N ASP A 118 15.10 -10.25 12.14
CA ASP A 118 14.77 -9.62 10.85
C ASP A 118 14.04 -10.59 9.94
N ARG A 119 14.45 -11.85 9.94
CA ARG A 119 13.81 -12.93 9.18
C ARG A 119 12.37 -13.14 9.63
N GLU A 120 12.13 -13.14 10.94
CA GLU A 120 10.78 -13.22 11.51
C GLU A 120 9.94 -12.01 11.12
N ALA A 121 10.47 -10.79 11.22
CA ALA A 121 9.77 -9.58 10.82
C ALA A 121 9.39 -9.59 9.34
N VAL A 122 10.30 -10.05 8.45
CA VAL A 122 10.02 -10.19 7.01
C VAL A 122 8.95 -11.27 6.75
N ARG A 123 9.01 -12.41 7.45
CA ARG A 123 7.99 -13.46 7.34
C ARG A 123 6.61 -12.98 7.78
N GLU A 124 6.54 -12.28 8.91
CA GLU A 124 5.31 -11.73 9.47
C GLU A 124 4.63 -10.77 8.49
N ILE A 125 5.39 -9.79 7.96
CA ILE A 125 4.81 -8.81 7.04
C ILE A 125 4.37 -9.43 5.72
N VAL A 126 5.18 -10.32 5.13
CA VAL A 126 4.82 -10.98 3.87
C VAL A 126 3.61 -11.89 4.06
N THR A 127 3.53 -12.61 5.18
CA THR A 127 2.37 -13.44 5.54
C THR A 127 1.11 -12.60 5.70
N THR A 128 1.22 -11.43 6.34
CA THR A 128 0.08 -10.53 6.56
C THR A 128 -0.43 -9.95 5.23
N LEU A 129 0.48 -9.44 4.38
CA LEU A 129 0.14 -8.92 3.05
C LEU A 129 -0.50 -9.97 2.15
N THR A 130 0.10 -11.16 2.09
CA THR A 130 -0.44 -12.29 1.30
C THR A 130 -1.78 -12.79 1.85
N THR A 131 -2.06 -12.63 3.14
CA THR A 131 -3.40 -12.89 3.71
C THR A 131 -4.43 -11.88 3.22
N GLY A 132 -4.04 -10.60 3.05
CA GLY A 132 -4.90 -9.58 2.43
C GLY A 132 -5.18 -9.87 0.95
N MET A 133 -4.16 -10.29 0.20
CA MET A 133 -4.30 -10.70 -1.20
C MET A 133 -5.16 -11.97 -1.35
N GLU A 134 -5.00 -12.94 -0.46
CA GLU A 134 -5.88 -14.12 -0.39
C GLU A 134 -7.33 -13.72 -0.10
N PHE A 135 -7.56 -12.81 0.84
CA PHE A 135 -8.88 -12.29 1.13
C PHE A 135 -9.51 -11.65 -0.11
N ASP A 136 -8.76 -10.83 -0.86
CA ASP A 136 -9.21 -10.19 -2.10
C ASP A 136 -9.63 -11.22 -3.16
N LEU A 137 -8.74 -12.18 -3.46
CA LEU A 137 -8.97 -13.24 -4.46
C LEU A 137 -10.14 -14.19 -4.11
N ARG A 138 -10.46 -14.34 -2.83
CA ARG A 138 -11.60 -15.16 -2.37
C ARG A 138 -12.91 -14.38 -2.31
N THR A 139 -12.83 -13.07 -2.13
CA THR A 139 -14.01 -12.22 -1.94
C THR A 139 -14.59 -11.77 -3.27
N PHE A 140 -13.74 -11.31 -4.18
CA PHE A 140 -14.18 -10.75 -5.45
C PHE A 140 -14.20 -11.80 -6.56
N PRO A 141 -15.13 -11.66 -7.52
CA PRO A 141 -15.23 -12.60 -8.62
C PRO A 141 -14.10 -12.39 -9.64
N ASP A 142 -14.01 -13.30 -10.60
CA ASP A 142 -13.15 -13.15 -11.78
C ASP A 142 -13.48 -11.85 -12.53
N GLU A 143 -12.46 -11.13 -13.01
CA GLU A 143 -12.62 -9.82 -13.64
C GLU A 143 -13.48 -9.87 -14.91
N CYS A 144 -13.61 -11.04 -15.56
CA CYS A 144 -14.45 -11.25 -16.74
C CYS A 144 -15.87 -11.74 -16.43
N SER A 145 -16.21 -11.96 -15.16
CA SER A 145 -17.49 -12.56 -14.76
C SER A 145 -18.72 -11.68 -15.02
N GLY A 146 -18.51 -10.36 -15.14
CA GLY A 146 -19.59 -9.37 -15.19
C GLY A 146 -20.34 -9.18 -13.87
N GLN A 147 -19.90 -9.84 -12.79
CA GLN A 147 -20.47 -9.68 -11.45
C GLN A 147 -19.69 -8.65 -10.66
N ILE A 148 -20.37 -7.93 -9.77
CA ILE A 148 -19.76 -7.04 -8.78
C ILE A 148 -20.12 -7.57 -7.41
N VAL A 149 -19.09 -7.82 -6.59
CA VAL A 149 -19.25 -8.19 -5.19
C VAL A 149 -18.73 -7.04 -4.34
N ALA A 150 -19.49 -6.68 -3.32
CA ALA A 150 -19.07 -5.75 -2.29
C ALA A 150 -18.56 -6.46 -1.04
N LEU A 151 -17.71 -5.77 -0.29
CA LEU A 151 -17.52 -6.09 1.12
C LEU A 151 -18.86 -6.03 1.84
N ARG A 152 -19.04 -6.84 2.88
CA ARG A 152 -20.32 -6.93 3.59
C ARG A 152 -20.45 -5.81 4.60
N GLU A 153 -19.45 -5.69 5.46
CA GLU A 153 -19.47 -4.84 6.65
C GLU A 153 -18.26 -3.90 6.72
N PRO A 154 -18.37 -2.76 7.43
CA PRO A 154 -17.25 -1.83 7.63
C PRO A 154 -16.00 -2.49 8.22
N GLU A 155 -16.16 -3.50 9.08
CA GLU A 155 -15.06 -4.24 9.69
C GLU A 155 -14.25 -5.03 8.65
N GLU A 156 -14.86 -5.46 7.55
CA GLU A 156 -14.13 -6.11 6.45
C GLU A 156 -13.24 -5.10 5.71
N LEU A 157 -13.70 -3.86 5.54
CA LEU A 157 -12.89 -2.78 4.96
C LEU A 157 -11.73 -2.41 5.89
N ASP A 158 -11.99 -2.26 7.19
CA ASP A 158 -10.94 -1.99 8.19
C ASP A 158 -9.89 -3.10 8.23
N ARG A 159 -10.33 -4.37 8.25
CA ARG A 159 -9.46 -5.53 8.21
C ARG A 159 -8.66 -5.57 6.91
N TYR A 160 -9.30 -5.36 5.77
CA TYR A 160 -8.61 -5.36 4.48
C TYR A 160 -7.53 -4.28 4.42
N THR A 161 -7.85 -3.04 4.82
CA THR A 161 -6.90 -1.92 4.83
C THR A 161 -5.74 -2.14 5.80
N TYR A 162 -5.97 -2.83 6.92
CA TYR A 162 -4.89 -3.31 7.79
C TYR A 162 -3.99 -4.32 7.05
N LEU A 163 -4.58 -5.38 6.49
CA LEU A 163 -3.84 -6.49 5.90
C LEU A 163 -2.96 -6.06 4.73
N VAL A 164 -3.41 -5.12 3.89
CA VAL A 164 -2.68 -4.71 2.68
C VAL A 164 -1.83 -3.45 2.84
N ALA A 165 -2.01 -2.68 3.92
CA ALA A 165 -1.24 -1.44 4.11
C ALA A 165 -0.97 -1.06 5.58
N GLY A 166 -1.92 -1.23 6.49
CA GLY A 166 -1.71 -0.92 7.92
C GLY A 166 -0.53 -1.69 8.52
N CYS A 167 -0.42 -2.98 8.22
CA CYS A 167 0.67 -3.85 8.65
C CYS A 167 2.05 -3.36 8.15
N VAL A 168 2.11 -2.66 7.01
CA VAL A 168 3.35 -2.08 6.48
C VAL A 168 3.84 -0.98 7.41
N GLY A 169 2.94 -0.12 7.89
CA GLY A 169 3.29 0.91 8.86
C GLY A 169 3.77 0.32 10.19
N GLU A 170 3.15 -0.77 10.64
CA GLU A 170 3.60 -1.53 11.81
C GLU A 170 5.02 -2.10 11.61
N PHE A 171 5.26 -2.79 10.50
CA PHE A 171 6.57 -3.35 10.14
C PHE A 171 7.65 -2.25 10.10
N TRP A 172 7.38 -1.14 9.41
CA TRP A 172 8.31 -0.01 9.36
C TRP A 172 8.63 0.56 10.74
N THR A 173 7.64 0.62 11.62
CA THR A 173 7.81 1.07 13.00
C THR A 173 8.69 0.12 13.80
N LYS A 174 8.39 -1.19 13.77
CA LYS A 174 9.20 -2.25 14.42
C LYS A 174 10.66 -2.20 13.94
N MET A 175 10.87 -2.12 12.63
CA MET A 175 12.21 -2.03 12.03
C MET A 175 12.96 -0.74 12.45
N THR A 176 12.25 0.38 12.58
CA THR A 176 12.85 1.63 13.05
C THR A 176 13.29 1.53 14.52
N TYR A 177 12.50 0.91 15.39
CA TYR A 177 12.92 0.68 16.78
C TYR A 177 14.11 -0.27 16.89
N ALA A 178 14.14 -1.33 16.08
CA ALA A 178 15.22 -2.32 16.11
C ALA A 178 16.54 -1.77 15.56
N HIS A 179 16.51 -1.02 14.46
CA HIS A 179 17.72 -0.61 13.72
C HIS A 179 18.08 0.86 13.86
N MET A 180 17.19 1.68 14.43
CA MET A 180 17.39 3.12 14.61
C MET A 180 16.90 3.57 16.01
N PRO A 181 17.42 2.96 17.10
CA PRO A 181 16.94 3.25 18.46
C PRO A 181 17.06 4.73 18.79
N GLY A 182 16.03 5.27 19.46
CA GLY A 182 15.95 6.69 19.83
C GLY A 182 15.52 7.63 18.70
N THR A 183 15.25 7.13 17.49
CA THR A 183 14.75 7.96 16.38
C THR A 183 13.32 8.44 16.66
N LEU A 184 12.39 7.54 16.97
CA LEU A 184 10.99 7.92 17.17
C LEU A 184 10.76 8.48 18.58
N LYS A 185 10.20 9.68 18.65
CA LYS A 185 9.78 10.35 19.89
C LYS A 185 8.39 9.87 20.31
N GLY A 186 8.29 8.65 20.82
CA GLY A 186 7.03 8.07 21.29
C GLY A 186 7.24 6.68 21.89
N SER A 187 6.27 6.22 22.69
CA SER A 187 6.29 4.83 23.15
C SER A 187 6.09 3.88 21.96
N PRO A 188 6.66 2.65 21.99
CA PRO A 188 6.46 1.67 20.93
C PRO A 188 4.98 1.46 20.59
N GLU A 189 4.12 1.31 21.58
CA GLU A 189 2.68 1.12 21.41
C GLU A 189 2.01 2.28 20.64
N THR A 190 2.27 3.53 21.03
CA THR A 190 1.71 4.71 20.36
C THR A 190 2.20 4.80 18.92
N MET A 191 3.48 4.54 18.68
CA MET A 191 4.05 4.62 17.34
C MET A 191 3.56 3.49 16.43
N LEU A 192 3.35 2.28 16.96
CA LEU A 192 2.76 1.17 16.21
C LEU A 192 1.32 1.51 15.79
N HIS A 193 0.50 2.01 16.73
CA HIS A 193 -0.86 2.44 16.42
C HIS A 193 -0.88 3.53 15.32
N ARG A 194 -0.01 4.53 15.45
CA ARG A 194 0.14 5.60 14.44
C ARG A 194 0.60 5.05 13.09
N GLY A 195 1.56 4.12 13.09
CA GLY A 195 2.04 3.44 11.88
C GLY A 195 0.92 2.69 11.16
N VAL A 196 0.13 1.91 11.89
CA VAL A 196 -1.04 1.21 11.34
C VAL A 196 -2.03 2.18 10.72
N ARG A 197 -2.38 3.26 11.44
CA ARG A 197 -3.31 4.27 10.92
C ARG A 197 -2.75 5.01 9.71
N PHE A 198 -1.45 5.25 9.64
CA PHE A 198 -0.81 5.80 8.45
C PHE A 198 -0.97 4.87 7.24
N GLY A 199 -0.68 3.58 7.38
CA GLY A 199 -0.90 2.60 6.30
C GLY A 199 -2.36 2.58 5.83
N LYS A 200 -3.32 2.55 6.76
CA LYS A 200 -4.76 2.60 6.46
C LYS A 200 -5.16 3.87 5.71
N ALA A 201 -4.63 5.04 6.07
CA ALA A 201 -4.90 6.31 5.38
C ALA A 201 -4.58 6.23 3.88
N LEU A 202 -3.42 5.66 3.55
CA LEU A 202 -2.96 5.51 2.17
C LEU A 202 -3.84 4.53 1.40
N GLN A 203 -4.24 3.41 2.02
CA GLN A 203 -5.08 2.43 1.34
C GLN A 203 -6.51 2.90 1.15
N LEU A 204 -7.13 3.52 2.16
CA LEU A 204 -8.46 4.11 2.00
C LEU A 204 -8.47 5.18 0.91
N THR A 205 -7.42 6.00 0.83
CA THR A 205 -7.27 6.96 -0.28
C THR A 205 -7.28 6.28 -1.64
N ASN A 206 -6.59 5.14 -1.80
CA ASN A 206 -6.59 4.37 -3.04
C ASN A 206 -7.97 3.76 -3.33
N VAL A 207 -8.60 3.13 -2.34
CA VAL A 207 -9.96 2.56 -2.43
C VAL A 207 -10.96 3.60 -2.93
N LEU A 208 -10.95 4.80 -2.36
CA LEU A 208 -11.87 5.87 -2.76
C LEU A 208 -11.54 6.44 -4.14
N ARG A 209 -10.24 6.61 -4.45
CA ARG A 209 -9.78 7.16 -5.74
C ARG A 209 -10.08 6.23 -6.91
N ASP A 210 -9.87 4.94 -6.72
CA ASP A 210 -9.91 3.95 -7.79
C ASP A 210 -11.26 3.18 -7.84
N CYS A 211 -12.21 3.50 -6.96
CA CYS A 211 -13.52 2.86 -6.85
C CYS A 211 -14.20 2.61 -8.21
N GLY A 212 -14.27 3.63 -9.08
CA GLY A 212 -14.84 3.47 -10.42
C GLY A 212 -14.14 2.40 -11.26
N LYS A 213 -12.80 2.35 -11.22
CA LYS A 213 -12.02 1.34 -11.94
C LYS A 213 -12.26 -0.04 -11.36
N ASP A 214 -12.25 -0.17 -10.03
CA ASP A 214 -12.39 -1.45 -9.33
C ASP A 214 -13.77 -2.09 -9.58
N LEU A 215 -14.83 -1.27 -9.61
CA LEU A 215 -16.18 -1.73 -9.95
C LEU A 215 -16.25 -2.42 -11.32
N ARG A 216 -15.48 -1.94 -12.31
CA ARG A 216 -15.47 -2.49 -13.67
C ARG A 216 -14.77 -3.84 -13.80
N ILE A 217 -13.99 -4.22 -12.79
CA ILE A 217 -13.36 -5.54 -12.69
C ILE A 217 -14.00 -6.39 -11.58
N GLY A 218 -15.22 -6.03 -11.16
CA GLY A 218 -16.03 -6.81 -10.22
C GLY A 218 -15.76 -6.56 -8.74
N ARG A 219 -14.88 -5.60 -8.40
CA ARG A 219 -14.44 -5.33 -7.04
C ARG A 219 -15.13 -4.09 -6.47
N CYS A 220 -15.91 -4.24 -5.40
CA CYS A 220 -16.45 -3.12 -4.64
C CYS A 220 -15.96 -3.17 -3.19
N TYR A 221 -15.01 -2.31 -2.85
CA TYR A 221 -14.49 -2.21 -1.48
C TYR A 221 -15.43 -1.45 -0.53
N LEU A 222 -16.48 -0.81 -1.03
CA LEU A 222 -17.46 -0.10 -0.20
C LEU A 222 -18.41 -1.13 0.43
N PRO A 223 -18.56 -1.14 1.77
CA PRO A 223 -19.43 -2.11 2.43
C PRO A 223 -20.89 -2.01 1.97
N ALA A 224 -21.53 -3.15 1.73
CA ALA A 224 -22.92 -3.25 1.32
C ALA A 224 -23.87 -2.62 2.35
N THR A 225 -23.63 -2.84 3.65
CA THR A 225 -24.45 -2.24 4.71
C THR A 225 -24.36 -0.72 4.76
N MET A 226 -23.25 -0.13 4.28
CA MET A 226 -23.13 1.31 4.12
C MET A 226 -23.82 1.84 2.86
N LEU A 227 -23.81 1.07 1.77
CA LEU A 227 -24.54 1.41 0.54
C LEU A 227 -26.06 1.35 0.72
N ASP A 228 -26.54 0.36 1.47
CA ASP A 228 -27.97 0.13 1.76
C ASP A 228 -28.62 1.34 2.45
N ARG A 229 -27.88 2.08 3.28
CA ARG A 229 -28.34 3.33 3.91
C ARG A 229 -28.79 4.40 2.91
N PHE A 230 -28.33 4.30 1.66
CA PHE A 230 -28.65 5.21 0.56
C PHE A 230 -29.48 4.53 -0.55
N GLY A 231 -30.00 3.32 -0.29
CA GLY A 231 -30.74 2.53 -1.28
C GLY A 231 -29.92 2.21 -2.53
N LEU A 232 -28.61 1.98 -2.35
CA LEU A 232 -27.67 1.68 -3.42
C LEU A 232 -27.21 0.23 -3.32
N THR A 233 -27.13 -0.44 -4.46
CA THR A 233 -26.41 -1.70 -4.62
C THR A 233 -25.03 -1.44 -5.25
N PRO A 234 -24.08 -2.39 -5.17
CA PRO A 234 -22.78 -2.25 -5.84
C PRO A 234 -22.92 -2.04 -7.36
N GLN A 235 -23.92 -2.68 -7.99
CA GLN A 235 -24.22 -2.53 -9.41
C GLN A 235 -24.67 -1.11 -9.77
N ASP A 236 -25.41 -0.44 -8.89
CA ASP A 236 -25.85 0.94 -9.11
C ASP A 236 -24.66 1.90 -9.26
N LEU A 237 -23.52 1.60 -8.63
CA LEU A 237 -22.33 2.45 -8.69
C LEU A 237 -21.65 2.45 -10.07
N LEU A 238 -21.99 1.53 -10.97
CA LEU A 238 -21.53 1.60 -12.37
C LEU A 238 -22.16 2.76 -13.15
N LEU A 239 -23.30 3.26 -12.70
CA LEU A 239 -24.03 4.35 -13.36
C LEU A 239 -23.50 5.69 -12.84
N PRO A 240 -22.88 6.54 -13.69
CA PRO A 240 -22.36 7.84 -13.24
C PRO A 240 -23.41 8.74 -12.57
N ALA A 241 -24.68 8.59 -12.97
CA ALA A 241 -25.80 9.31 -12.37
C ALA A 241 -25.96 9.05 -10.85
N ASN A 242 -25.44 7.94 -10.33
CA ASN A 242 -25.49 7.60 -8.91
C ASN A 242 -24.32 8.18 -8.10
N ALA A 243 -23.34 8.84 -8.73
CA ALA A 243 -22.17 9.40 -8.02
C ALA A 243 -22.56 10.43 -6.96
N LEU A 244 -23.51 11.31 -7.27
CA LEU A 244 -24.06 12.28 -6.30
C LEU A 244 -24.87 11.60 -5.20
N ARG A 245 -25.61 10.53 -5.51
CA ARG A 245 -26.38 9.78 -4.52
C ARG A 245 -25.47 9.01 -3.54
N ALA A 246 -24.32 8.53 -4.02
CA ALA A 246 -23.30 7.86 -3.23
C ALA A 246 -22.32 8.83 -2.53
N GLN A 247 -22.37 10.13 -2.84
CA GLN A 247 -21.46 11.14 -2.29
C GLN A 247 -21.47 11.22 -0.75
N PRO A 248 -22.60 11.09 -0.04
CA PRO A 248 -22.58 11.11 1.42
C PRO A 248 -21.72 9.99 2.02
N LEU A 249 -21.72 8.79 1.40
CA LEU A 249 -20.85 7.68 1.79
C LEU A 249 -19.38 7.99 1.51
N LEU A 250 -19.07 8.56 0.34
CA LEU A 250 -17.71 9.05 0.05
C LEU A 250 -17.25 10.02 1.14
N PHE A 251 -18.09 10.98 1.53
CA PHE A 251 -17.75 11.99 2.54
C PHE A 251 -17.54 11.38 3.93
N GLU A 252 -18.31 10.37 4.31
CA GLU A 252 -18.09 9.61 5.54
C GLU A 252 -16.72 8.94 5.56
N LEU A 253 -16.37 8.22 4.48
CA LEU A 253 -15.07 7.54 4.37
C LEU A 253 -13.89 8.52 4.23
N ILE A 254 -14.09 9.70 3.62
CA ILE A 254 -13.08 10.76 3.62
C ILE A 254 -12.82 11.27 5.03
N ARG A 255 -13.86 11.44 5.88
CA ARG A 255 -13.67 11.85 7.29
C ARG A 255 -12.84 10.83 8.05
N GLU A 256 -13.17 9.55 7.93
CA GLU A 256 -12.38 8.47 8.52
C GLU A 256 -10.92 8.47 8.02
N THR A 257 -10.73 8.63 6.71
CA THR A 257 -9.40 8.71 6.10
C THR A 257 -8.60 9.93 6.61
N LEU A 258 -9.26 11.08 6.83
CA LEU A 258 -8.64 12.25 7.45
C LEU A 258 -8.20 11.97 8.88
N ASP A 259 -9.02 11.28 9.68
CA ASP A 259 -8.64 10.89 11.04
C ASP A 259 -7.38 10.02 11.03
N HIS A 260 -7.26 9.10 10.08
CA HIS A 260 -6.04 8.32 9.87
C HIS A 260 -4.85 9.18 9.43
N PHE A 261 -5.04 10.17 8.55
CA PHE A 261 -3.97 11.10 8.17
C PHE A 261 -3.50 11.98 9.33
N ARG A 262 -4.37 12.36 10.28
CA ARG A 262 -3.93 13.09 11.48
C ARG A 262 -2.91 12.27 12.26
N GLU A 263 -3.10 10.96 12.40
CA GLU A 263 -2.12 10.08 13.02
C GLU A 263 -0.85 9.88 12.18
N ALA A 264 -0.97 9.86 10.85
CA ALA A 264 0.18 9.82 9.94
C ALA A 264 1.06 11.08 10.06
N VAL A 265 0.44 12.25 10.24
CA VAL A 265 1.14 13.50 10.51
C VAL A 265 1.85 13.39 11.84
N GLU A 266 1.13 12.99 12.88
CA GLU A 266 1.70 12.79 14.22
C GLU A 266 2.86 11.78 14.23
N TYR A 267 2.77 10.70 13.45
CA TYR A 267 3.88 9.76 13.21
C TYR A 267 5.09 10.48 12.58
N THR A 268 4.84 11.27 11.53
CA THR A 268 5.87 12.01 10.81
C THR A 268 6.56 13.06 11.70
N LEU A 269 5.81 13.69 12.60
CA LEU A 269 6.34 14.70 13.53
C LEU A 269 7.09 14.08 14.72
N ALA A 270 6.82 12.81 15.05
CA ALA A 270 7.59 12.07 16.04
C ALA A 270 9.01 11.72 15.54
N ILE A 271 9.28 11.81 14.23
CA ILE A 271 10.62 11.68 13.66
C ILE A 271 11.41 12.98 13.90
N PRO A 272 12.69 12.93 14.31
CA PRO A 272 13.45 14.13 14.65
C PRO A 272 13.63 15.01 13.42
N ALA A 273 13.57 16.33 13.60
CA ALA A 273 13.72 17.29 12.51
C ALA A 273 15.05 17.19 11.75
N CYS A 274 16.10 16.69 12.41
CA CYS A 274 17.40 16.43 11.78
C CYS A 274 17.39 15.19 10.87
N SER A 275 16.44 14.26 11.06
CA SER A 275 16.27 13.06 10.23
C SER A 275 15.50 13.37 8.94
N ILE A 276 15.97 14.40 8.22
CA ILE A 276 15.31 15.02 7.05
C ILE A 276 14.78 13.99 6.06
N ARG A 277 15.61 13.01 5.68
CA ARG A 277 15.26 12.04 4.65
C ARG A 277 14.12 11.10 5.05
N LEU A 278 14.17 10.57 6.28
CA LEU A 278 13.12 9.70 6.81
C LEU A 278 11.81 10.48 6.97
N ARG A 279 11.92 11.72 7.45
CA ARG A 279 10.78 12.61 7.61
C ARG A 279 10.13 12.98 6.28
N LEU A 280 10.92 13.27 5.24
CA LEU A 280 10.41 13.49 3.87
C LEU A 280 9.75 12.23 3.29
N ALA A 281 10.32 11.05 3.53
CA ALA A 281 9.76 9.79 3.05
C ALA A 281 8.37 9.50 3.65
N CYS A 282 8.11 9.90 4.90
CA CYS A 282 6.79 9.85 5.52
C CYS A 282 5.89 11.02 5.07
N LEU A 283 6.44 12.22 4.92
CA LEU A 283 5.66 13.41 4.59
C LEU A 283 5.08 13.38 3.17
N TRP A 284 5.81 12.90 2.17
CA TRP A 284 5.33 12.92 0.78
C TRP A 284 4.04 12.09 0.58
N PRO A 285 3.94 10.84 1.05
CA PRO A 285 2.67 10.09 0.99
C PRO A 285 1.52 10.81 1.69
N VAL A 286 1.77 11.45 2.85
CA VAL A 286 0.74 12.23 3.57
C VAL A 286 0.23 13.40 2.70
N LEU A 287 1.14 14.22 2.18
CA LEU A 287 0.75 15.39 1.38
C LEU A 287 0.08 15.00 0.06
N ILE A 288 0.57 13.98 -0.62
CA ILE A 288 -0.04 13.46 -1.85
C ILE A 288 -1.43 12.87 -1.55
N GLY A 289 -1.57 12.16 -0.43
CA GLY A 289 -2.84 11.60 0.03
C GLY A 289 -3.86 12.69 0.32
N LEU A 290 -3.51 13.70 1.10
CA LEU A 290 -4.39 14.85 1.40
C LEU A 290 -4.77 15.64 0.14
N GLU A 291 -3.84 15.87 -0.79
CA GLU A 291 -4.15 16.50 -2.08
C GLU A 291 -5.08 15.62 -2.93
N THR A 292 -4.96 14.29 -2.83
CA THR A 292 -5.89 13.34 -3.47
C THR A 292 -7.29 13.43 -2.85
N LEU A 293 -7.40 13.49 -1.52
CA LEU A 293 -8.68 13.68 -0.84
C LEU A 293 -9.33 15.03 -1.19
N LEU A 294 -8.53 16.09 -1.32
CA LEU A 294 -9.01 17.40 -1.77
C LEU A 294 -9.56 17.35 -3.20
N LEU A 295 -8.95 16.57 -4.08
CA LEU A 295 -9.51 16.35 -5.42
C LEU A 295 -10.80 15.52 -5.35
N LEU A 296 -10.83 14.47 -4.52
CA LEU A 296 -12.01 13.59 -4.35
C LEU A 296 -13.23 14.33 -3.82
N VAL A 297 -13.08 15.14 -2.78
CA VAL A 297 -14.21 15.87 -2.16
C VAL A 297 -14.83 16.90 -3.12
N ASN A 298 -14.07 17.34 -4.12
CA ASN A 298 -14.51 18.28 -5.17
C ASN A 298 -14.88 17.57 -6.49
N ASN A 299 -14.97 16.24 -6.50
CA ASN A 299 -15.27 15.46 -7.70
C ASN A 299 -16.69 14.88 -7.63
N ASP A 300 -17.64 15.53 -8.30
CA ASP A 300 -19.01 15.04 -8.39
C ASP A 300 -19.15 13.78 -9.27
N ASP A 301 -18.14 13.47 -10.08
CA ASP A 301 -18.07 12.32 -10.98
C ASP A 301 -17.08 11.23 -10.49
N TRP A 302 -16.88 11.09 -9.17
CA TRP A 302 -15.83 10.22 -8.59
C TRP A 302 -15.93 8.71 -8.94
N LEU A 303 -17.08 8.24 -9.46
CA LEU A 303 -17.27 6.88 -9.97
C LEU A 303 -16.84 6.70 -11.45
N ASP A 304 -16.54 7.80 -12.15
CA ASP A 304 -16.07 7.77 -13.55
C ASP A 304 -14.53 7.64 -13.61
N PRO A 305 -13.98 6.53 -14.16
CA PRO A 305 -12.55 6.28 -14.26
C PRO A 305 -11.89 7.18 -15.32
N ALA A 306 -12.64 7.88 -16.16
CA ALA A 306 -12.10 8.93 -17.00
C ALA A 306 -11.82 10.22 -16.22
N LYS A 307 -12.45 10.39 -15.04
CA LYS A 307 -12.38 11.58 -14.18
C LYS A 307 -11.75 11.27 -12.83
N VAL A 308 -10.74 10.39 -12.80
CA VAL A 308 -10.04 10.01 -11.56
C VAL A 308 -9.39 11.22 -10.89
N SER A 309 -9.59 11.33 -9.57
CA SER A 309 -8.98 12.33 -8.70
C SER A 309 -7.48 12.07 -8.49
N LYS A 310 -6.68 12.32 -9.52
CA LYS A 310 -5.23 12.04 -9.51
C LYS A 310 -4.40 13.32 -9.43
N VAL A 311 -3.52 13.38 -8.43
CA VAL A 311 -2.54 14.47 -8.31
C VAL A 311 -1.61 14.46 -9.52
N ARG A 312 -1.54 15.59 -10.22
CA ARG A 312 -0.70 15.75 -11.42
C ARG A 312 0.79 15.74 -11.06
N ARG A 313 1.64 15.25 -11.97
CA ARG A 313 3.10 15.15 -11.77
C ARG A 313 3.75 16.48 -11.37
N ASN A 314 3.36 17.58 -12.02
CA ASN A 314 3.87 18.92 -11.69
C ASN A 314 3.57 19.32 -10.24
N LYS A 315 2.37 19.01 -9.74
CA LYS A 315 1.97 19.24 -8.36
C LYS A 315 2.75 18.35 -7.39
N VAL A 316 3.01 17.09 -7.75
CA VAL A 316 3.91 16.21 -6.97
C VAL A 316 5.31 16.83 -6.87
N TYR A 317 5.88 17.33 -7.98
CA TYR A 317 7.18 18.02 -7.94
C TYR A 317 7.16 19.27 -7.07
N GLN A 318 6.08 20.07 -7.11
CA GLN A 318 5.91 21.22 -6.23
C GLN A 318 5.88 20.82 -4.75
N ILE A 319 5.14 19.76 -4.40
CA ILE A 319 5.09 19.21 -3.04
C ILE A 319 6.50 18.82 -2.60
N VAL A 320 7.22 18.05 -3.43
CA VAL A 320 8.59 17.60 -3.13
C VAL A 320 9.51 18.79 -2.91
N VAL A 321 9.56 19.76 -3.82
CA VAL A 321 10.46 20.92 -3.71
C VAL A 321 10.10 21.80 -2.50
N ALA A 322 8.82 22.10 -2.29
CA ALA A 322 8.37 22.93 -1.17
C ALA A 322 8.59 22.25 0.19
N SER A 323 8.54 20.92 0.25
CA SER A 323 8.73 20.18 1.50
C SER A 323 10.16 20.22 2.04
N VAL A 324 11.18 20.31 1.18
CA VAL A 324 12.60 20.26 1.60
C VAL A 324 12.96 21.33 2.63
N PRO A 325 12.67 22.63 2.45
CA PRO A 325 12.97 23.64 3.47
C PRO A 325 12.03 23.57 4.68
N LEU A 326 10.81 23.05 4.52
CA LEU A 326 9.80 23.05 5.58
C LEU A 326 9.95 21.86 6.54
N VAL A 327 10.54 20.76 6.10
CA VAL A 327 10.60 19.49 6.85
C VAL A 327 11.40 19.59 8.17
N VAL A 328 12.18 20.63 8.36
CA VAL A 328 12.92 20.87 9.62
C VAL A 328 12.08 21.57 10.69
N SER A 329 10.84 21.98 10.39
CA SER A 329 9.97 22.70 11.33
C SER A 329 8.61 22.03 11.49
N ASP A 330 8.35 21.50 12.68
CA ASP A 330 7.08 20.87 13.04
C ASP A 330 5.91 21.84 12.88
N LYS A 331 6.10 23.11 13.25
CA LYS A 331 5.08 24.16 13.14
C LYS A 331 4.71 24.43 11.69
N LEU A 332 5.70 24.52 10.79
CA LEU A 332 5.43 24.78 9.36
C LEU A 332 4.77 23.58 8.69
N LEU A 333 5.19 22.35 9.03
CA LEU A 333 4.53 21.15 8.52
C LEU A 333 3.08 21.05 8.99
N ARG A 334 2.81 21.28 10.28
CA ARG A 334 1.43 21.34 10.82
C ARG A 334 0.60 22.38 10.08
N SER A 335 1.10 23.61 9.96
CA SER A 335 0.38 24.67 9.27
C SER A 335 0.05 24.34 7.82
N TRP A 336 0.93 23.65 7.09
CA TRP A 336 0.66 23.22 5.72
C TRP A 336 -0.43 22.14 5.69
N VAL A 337 -0.30 21.11 6.53
CA VAL A 337 -1.28 20.02 6.59
C VAL A 337 -2.64 20.54 7.05
N ASP A 338 -2.71 21.35 8.10
CA ASP A 338 -3.94 21.94 8.62
C ASP A 338 -4.64 22.79 7.54
N GLY A 339 -3.86 23.52 6.73
CA GLY A 339 -4.39 24.29 5.61
C GLY A 339 -4.98 23.43 4.48
N LEU A 340 -4.49 22.20 4.27
CA LEU A 340 -5.08 21.23 3.34
C LEU A 340 -6.32 20.58 3.95
N THR A 341 -6.20 20.08 5.18
CA THR A 341 -7.29 19.45 5.93
C THR A 341 -8.50 20.38 6.05
N GLY A 342 -8.28 21.65 6.40
CA GLY A 342 -9.35 22.64 6.52
C GLY A 342 -10.11 22.90 5.22
N LYS A 343 -9.44 22.81 4.05
CA LYS A 343 -10.12 22.91 2.74
C LYS A 343 -11.00 21.69 2.45
N ILE A 344 -10.55 20.51 2.86
CA ILE A 344 -11.31 19.28 2.70
C ILE A 344 -12.54 19.32 3.63
N GLU A 345 -12.33 19.64 4.91
CA GLU A 345 -13.39 19.75 5.91
C GLU A 345 -14.44 20.81 5.55
N ALA A 346 -14.02 21.95 4.98
CA ALA A 346 -14.95 22.97 4.49
C ALA A 346 -15.93 22.43 3.44
N ARG A 347 -15.47 21.56 2.53
CA ARG A 347 -16.33 20.91 1.53
C ARG A 347 -17.16 19.77 2.13
N LEU A 348 -16.64 19.07 3.14
CA LEU A 348 -17.41 18.03 3.85
C LEU A 348 -18.54 18.60 4.70
N GLY A 349 -18.46 19.88 5.09
CA GLY A 349 -19.49 20.59 5.87
C GLY A 349 -20.50 21.37 5.03
N SER A 350 -20.23 21.56 3.73
CA SER A 350 -21.15 22.18 2.75
C SER A 350 -22.07 21.14 2.14
#